data_AF-A0A349B7X1-F1
#
_entry.id   AF-A0A349B7X1-F1
#
_cell.length_a   1.000
_cell.length_b   1.000
_cell.length_c   1.000
_cell.angle_alpha   90.00
_cell.angle_beta   90.00
_cell.angle_gamma   90.00
#
_symmetry.space_group_name_H-M   'P 1'
#
loop_
_entity.id
_entity.type
_entity.pdbx_description
1 polymer ?
#
loop_
_entity_poly.entity_id
_entity_poly.type
_entity_poly.pdbx_seq_one_letter_code
_entity_poly.pdbx_strand_id
1 'polypeptide(L)'
;MRQARAGRGVRGVLRRPRPRVRRVRHRLRLGHGRGPREAGLTLRTALVLGAGGTVGMAYHAGVLRALEEVGGIRPDDADLVIGTSAGSMVGAMLRSGLTTEDLYLASLGEHPVIGHHDQRSPWAAAWDGPVDAMRRLLGSMYVLQRSALR
;
A
#
# COMPACT_ATOMS: atom_id res chain seq x y z
N MET A 1 10.76 3.85 49.10
CA MET A 1 10.42 2.57 48.46
C MET A 1 10.43 2.77 46.95
N ARG A 2 11.55 2.46 46.27
CA ARG A 2 11.75 2.60 44.81
C ARG A 2 11.35 1.28 44.15
N GLN A 3 10.36 1.28 43.25
CA GLN A 3 10.15 0.15 42.33
C GLN A 3 10.72 0.49 40.95
N ALA A 4 11.76 -0.25 40.58
CA ALA A 4 12.29 -0.32 39.25
C ALA A 4 11.25 -0.96 38.31
N ARG A 5 10.91 -0.29 37.20
CA ARG A 5 10.19 -0.92 36.10
C ARG A 5 11.18 -1.23 34.98
N ALA A 6 11.35 -2.53 34.78
CA ALA A 6 12.21 -3.16 33.80
C ALA A 6 11.90 -2.69 32.37
N GLY A 7 12.96 -2.46 31.60
CA GLY A 7 12.90 -2.12 30.19
C GLY A 7 12.24 -3.25 29.39
N ARG A 8 11.18 -2.93 28.65
CA ARG A 8 10.63 -3.81 27.63
C ARG A 8 11.55 -3.72 26.41
N GLY A 9 12.38 -4.73 26.25
CA GLY A 9 13.20 -4.92 25.05
C GLY A 9 12.31 -5.02 23.81
N VAL A 10 12.57 -4.15 22.84
CA VAL A 10 12.04 -4.23 21.49
C VAL A 10 12.64 -5.49 20.87
N ARG A 11 11.92 -6.61 20.92
CA ARG A 11 12.28 -7.81 20.17
C ARG A 11 12.12 -7.47 18.69
N GLY A 12 13.27 -7.30 18.02
CA GLY A 12 13.35 -6.96 16.61
C GLY A 12 12.49 -7.89 15.77
N VAL A 13 11.82 -7.28 14.78
CA VAL A 13 11.10 -7.96 13.71
C VAL A 13 12.05 -9.00 13.09
N LEU A 14 11.88 -10.25 13.49
CA LEU A 14 12.68 -11.35 12.99
C LEU A 14 12.30 -11.53 11.52
N ARG A 15 13.18 -11.11 10.60
CA ARG A 15 13.04 -11.35 9.16
C ARG A 15 12.88 -12.85 8.94
N ARG A 16 11.65 -13.31 8.69
CA ARG A 16 11.43 -14.66 8.18
C ARG A 16 12.03 -14.73 6.77
N PRO A 17 12.93 -15.70 6.48
CA PRO A 17 13.38 -15.92 5.11
C PRO A 17 12.18 -16.37 4.28
N ARG A 18 11.72 -15.50 3.37
CA ARG A 18 10.56 -15.78 2.53
C ARG A 18 10.94 -16.74 1.39
N PRO A 19 10.05 -17.67 1.01
CA PRO A 19 10.28 -18.54 -0.14
C PRO A 19 10.57 -17.71 -1.38
N ARG A 20 11.57 -18.12 -2.16
CA ARG A 20 11.94 -17.48 -3.43
C ARG A 20 10.81 -17.72 -4.43
N VAL A 21 9.84 -16.81 -4.49
CA VAL A 21 8.91 -16.75 -5.61
C VAL A 21 9.72 -16.39 -6.85
N ARG A 22 9.61 -17.24 -7.87
CA ARG A 22 10.37 -17.17 -9.11
C ARG A 22 10.16 -15.79 -9.74
N ARG A 23 11.24 -15.00 -9.90
CA ARG A 23 11.22 -13.72 -10.63
C ARG A 23 10.47 -13.92 -11.94
N VAL A 24 9.30 -13.28 -12.10
CA VAL A 24 8.63 -13.18 -13.39
C VAL A 24 9.46 -12.19 -14.21
N ARG A 25 10.47 -12.71 -14.90
CA ARG A 25 11.13 -11.95 -15.97
C ARG A 25 10.10 -11.85 -17.09
N HIS A 26 9.38 -10.74 -17.18
CA HIS A 26 8.61 -10.41 -18.38
C HIS A 26 9.59 -10.23 -19.54
N ARG A 27 9.89 -11.32 -20.25
CA ARG A 27 10.65 -11.29 -21.50
C ARG A 27 9.67 -10.85 -22.59
N LEU A 28 9.43 -9.55 -22.68
CA LEU A 28 8.74 -8.95 -23.83
C LEU A 28 9.63 -9.17 -25.07
N ARG A 29 9.28 -10.18 -25.88
CA ARG A 29 9.82 -10.31 -27.23
C ARG A 29 9.13 -9.26 -28.11
N LEU A 30 9.70 -8.07 -28.16
CA LEU A 30 9.41 -7.13 -29.23
C LEU A 30 10.08 -7.68 -30.50
N GLY A 31 9.29 -8.31 -31.36
CA GLY A 31 9.78 -8.83 -32.63
C GLY A 31 9.78 -7.75 -33.70
N HIS A 32 10.97 -7.32 -34.15
CA HIS A 32 11.37 -7.25 -35.57
C HIS A 32 12.70 -6.48 -35.71
N GLY A 33 13.73 -7.17 -36.22
CA GLY A 33 15.01 -6.55 -36.62
C GLY A 33 16.21 -7.48 -36.41
N ARG A 34 16.80 -7.98 -37.51
CA ARG A 34 17.97 -8.87 -37.54
C ARG A 34 19.22 -8.21 -36.92
N GLY A 35 19.85 -8.86 -35.94
CA GLY A 35 21.22 -8.53 -35.47
C GLY A 35 21.60 -9.20 -34.14
N PRO A 36 22.81 -9.77 -33.97
CA PRO A 36 23.19 -10.52 -32.78
C PRO A 36 23.78 -9.61 -31.70
N ARG A 37 23.04 -9.44 -30.60
CA ARG A 37 23.52 -9.22 -29.22
C ARG A 37 22.31 -9.34 -28.31
N GLU A 38 22.20 -10.44 -27.57
CA GLU A 38 21.30 -10.55 -26.42
C GLU A 38 21.79 -9.59 -25.31
N ALA A 39 21.68 -8.27 -25.55
CA ALA A 39 21.65 -7.31 -24.46
C ALA A 39 20.29 -7.51 -23.79
N GLY A 40 20.25 -8.36 -22.77
CA GLY A 40 19.07 -8.52 -21.94
C GLY A 40 18.76 -7.20 -21.26
N LEU A 41 17.92 -6.37 -21.90
CA LEU A 41 17.40 -5.15 -21.29
C LEU A 41 16.60 -5.59 -20.06
N THR A 42 17.18 -5.38 -18.89
CA THR A 42 16.46 -5.51 -17.63
C THR A 42 15.39 -4.42 -17.63
N LEU A 43 14.13 -4.81 -17.79
CA LEU A 43 13.02 -3.87 -17.61
C LEU A 43 13.07 -3.36 -16.18
N ARG A 44 13.19 -2.04 -16.04
CA ARG A 44 13.12 -1.37 -14.74
C ARG A 44 11.68 -1.02 -14.44
N THR A 45 11.25 -1.22 -13.21
CA THR A 45 9.88 -0.94 -12.77
C THR A 45 9.85 0.15 -11.70
N ALA A 46 8.84 1.01 -11.76
CA ALA A 46 8.59 2.03 -10.77
C ALA A 46 7.20 1.85 -10.16
N LEU A 47 7.12 1.91 -8.84
CA LEU A 47 5.86 1.96 -8.08
C LEU A 47 5.56 3.43 -7.74
N VAL A 48 4.45 3.95 -8.23
CA VAL A 48 4.03 5.34 -7.99
C VAL A 48 2.76 5.36 -7.16
N LEU A 49 2.82 5.96 -5.98
CA LEU A 49 1.73 6.00 -5.00
C LEU A 49 1.25 7.44 -4.80
N GLY A 50 0.01 7.72 -5.18
CA GLY A 50 -0.60 9.04 -5.00
C GLY A 50 -0.88 9.38 -3.53
N ALA A 51 -1.23 10.66 -3.30
CA ALA A 51 -1.82 11.11 -2.04
C ALA A 51 -3.23 10.55 -1.84
N GLY A 52 -3.81 10.73 -0.66
CA GLY A 52 -5.17 10.28 -0.36
C GLY A 52 -5.53 10.15 1.12
N GLY A 53 -4.68 10.66 2.02
CA GLY A 53 -4.87 10.52 3.47
C GLY A 53 -4.92 9.06 3.92
N THR A 54 -5.57 8.81 5.06
CA THR A 54 -5.71 7.47 5.65
C THR A 54 -6.48 6.50 4.76
N VAL A 55 -7.50 6.98 4.04
CA VAL A 55 -8.24 6.17 3.06
C VAL A 55 -7.35 5.74 1.90
N GLY A 56 -6.56 6.67 1.37
CA GLY A 56 -5.58 6.38 0.34
C GLY A 56 -4.55 5.33 0.80
N MET A 57 -4.12 5.37 2.06
CA MET A 57 -3.24 4.34 2.62
C MET A 57 -3.91 2.96 2.63
N ALA A 58 -5.18 2.86 3.05
CA ALA A 58 -5.92 1.61 3.02
C ALA A 58 -6.12 1.07 1.59
N TYR A 59 -6.43 1.95 0.64
CA TYR A 59 -6.56 1.59 -0.77
C TYR A 59 -5.23 1.10 -1.35
N HIS A 60 -4.12 1.79 -1.06
CA HIS A 60 -2.79 1.34 -1.45
C HIS A 60 -2.51 -0.06 -0.90
N ALA A 61 -2.77 -0.30 0.39
CA ALA A 61 -2.54 -1.61 0.99
C ALA A 61 -3.30 -2.75 0.29
N GLY A 62 -4.59 -2.57 0.01
CA GLY A 62 -5.41 -3.54 -0.71
C GLY A 62 -4.95 -3.76 -2.16
N VAL A 63 -4.64 -2.68 -2.90
CA VAL A 63 -4.16 -2.78 -4.29
C VAL A 63 -2.81 -3.48 -4.35
N LEU A 64 -1.87 -3.13 -3.47
CA LEU A 64 -0.55 -3.76 -3.41
C LEU A 64 -0.66 -5.24 -3.09
N ARG A 65 -1.56 -5.62 -2.18
CA ARG A 65 -1.83 -7.02 -1.86
C ARG A 65 -2.39 -7.78 -3.05
N ALA A 66 -3.39 -7.22 -3.73
CA ALA A 66 -3.99 -7.82 -4.92
C ALA A 66 -3.00 -7.93 -6.09
N LEU A 67 -2.12 -6.94 -6.28
CA LEU A 67 -1.04 -7.00 -7.27
C LEU A 67 -0.10 -8.18 -7.01
N GLU A 68 0.21 -8.47 -5.75
CA GLU A 68 1.05 -9.60 -5.39
C GLU A 68 0.31 -10.94 -5.51
N GLU A 69 -0.89 -11.07 -4.95
CA GLU A 69 -1.66 -12.33 -4.94
C GLU A 69 -2.19 -12.74 -6.31
N VAL A 70 -2.84 -11.79 -6.98
CA VAL A 70 -3.58 -12.04 -8.21
C VAL A 70 -2.71 -11.70 -9.41
N GLY A 71 -1.97 -10.59 -9.33
CA GLY A 71 -1.10 -10.13 -10.41
C GLY A 71 0.24 -10.85 -10.48
N GLY A 72 0.68 -11.51 -9.40
CA GLY A 72 2.02 -12.11 -9.31
C GLY A 72 3.15 -11.07 -9.38
N ILE A 73 2.83 -9.78 -9.18
CA ILE A 73 3.78 -8.66 -9.21
C ILE A 73 4.08 -8.29 -7.77
N ARG A 74 5.34 -8.40 -7.39
CA ARG A 74 5.85 -8.02 -6.07
C ARG A 74 6.15 -6.52 -6.03
N PRO A 75 5.35 -5.69 -5.34
CA PRO A 75 5.59 -4.25 -5.33
C PRO A 75 6.87 -3.86 -4.61
N ASP A 76 7.35 -4.71 -3.69
CA ASP A 76 8.63 -4.56 -2.99
C ASP A 76 9.85 -4.75 -3.91
N ASP A 77 9.68 -5.46 -5.03
CA ASP A 77 10.72 -5.67 -6.05
C ASP A 77 10.87 -4.49 -7.02
N ALA A 78 10.05 -3.45 -6.92
CA ALA A 78 10.18 -2.27 -7.77
C ALA A 78 11.57 -1.63 -7.62
N ASP A 79 12.18 -1.19 -8.72
CA ASP A 79 13.50 -0.52 -8.70
C ASP A 79 13.39 0.88 -8.09
N LEU A 80 12.26 1.57 -8.34
CA LEU A 80 11.98 2.92 -7.88
C LEU A 80 10.62 2.97 -7.19
N VAL A 81 10.55 3.67 -6.05
CA VAL A 81 9.30 3.94 -5.34
C VAL A 81 9.15 5.45 -5.23
N ILE A 82 8.06 5.98 -5.79
CA ILE A 82 7.69 7.40 -5.71
C ILE A 82 6.37 7.46 -4.95
N GLY A 83 6.30 8.32 -3.94
CA GLY A 83 5.08 8.48 -3.16
C GLY A 83 4.86 9.93 -2.76
N THR A 84 3.59 10.34 -2.71
CA THR A 84 3.17 11.66 -2.20
C THR A 84 2.23 11.50 -1.00
N SER A 85 2.49 12.19 0.11
CA SER A 85 1.66 12.15 1.33
C SER A 85 1.42 10.71 1.82
N ALA A 86 0.18 10.22 1.77
CA ALA A 86 -0.19 8.83 2.01
C ALA A 86 0.72 7.84 1.26
N GLY A 87 0.99 8.09 -0.02
CA GLY A 87 1.86 7.27 -0.84
C GLY A 87 3.32 7.29 -0.37
N SER A 88 3.83 8.42 0.15
CA SER A 88 5.19 8.49 0.71
C SER A 88 5.31 7.59 1.95
N MET A 89 4.29 7.60 2.81
CA MET A 89 4.26 6.77 4.01
C MET A 89 4.21 5.28 3.65
N VAL A 90 3.29 4.86 2.77
CA VAL A 90 3.19 3.47 2.33
C VAL A 90 4.47 3.02 1.61
N GLY A 91 5.02 3.85 0.73
CA GLY A 91 6.27 3.56 0.04
C GLY A 91 7.46 3.39 0.99
N ALA A 92 7.56 4.24 2.01
CA ALA A 92 8.58 4.13 3.05
C ALA A 92 8.42 2.85 3.89
N MET A 93 7.19 2.47 4.25
CA MET A 93 6.90 1.25 4.99
C MET A 93 7.24 -0.01 4.20
N LEU A 94 6.90 -0.06 2.91
CA LEU A 94 7.33 -1.14 2.02
C LEU A 94 8.86 -1.26 2.01
N ARG A 95 9.56 -0.14 1.87
CA ARG A 95 11.03 -0.12 1.84
C ARG A 95 11.69 -0.40 3.20
N SER A 96 11.00 -0.19 4.31
CA SER A 96 11.48 -0.59 5.63
C SER A 96 11.29 -2.09 5.91
N GLY A 97 10.64 -2.82 4.99
CA GLY A 97 10.55 -4.28 5.01
C GLY A 97 9.18 -4.83 5.41
N LEU A 98 8.17 -3.98 5.59
CA LEU A 98 6.79 -4.43 5.74
C LEU A 98 6.30 -5.06 4.43
N THR A 99 5.59 -6.17 4.54
CA THR A 99 4.92 -6.80 3.38
C THR A 99 3.68 -6.06 2.97
N THR A 100 3.22 -6.37 1.75
CA THR A 100 1.86 -6.05 1.31
C THR A 100 0.81 -6.61 2.29
N GLU A 101 1.05 -7.81 2.84
CA GLU A 101 0.20 -8.43 3.87
C GLU A 101 0.22 -7.65 5.18
N ASP A 102 1.39 -7.24 5.68
CA ASP A 102 1.51 -6.47 6.91
C ASP A 102 0.75 -5.14 6.80
N LEU A 103 0.88 -4.49 5.63
CA LEU A 103 0.17 -3.25 5.31
C LEU A 103 -1.34 -3.47 5.19
N TYR A 104 -1.75 -4.58 4.58
CA TYR A 104 -3.15 -4.94 4.43
C TYR A 104 -3.80 -5.22 5.79
N LEU A 105 -3.21 -6.07 6.61
CA LEU A 105 -3.67 -6.35 7.97
C LEU A 105 -3.66 -5.09 8.83
N ALA A 106 -2.67 -4.21 8.68
CA ALA A 106 -2.63 -2.94 9.41
C ALA A 106 -3.79 -2.02 9.00
N SER A 107 -4.18 -2.02 7.72
CA SER A 107 -5.33 -1.26 7.23
C SER A 107 -6.67 -1.78 7.75
N LEU A 108 -6.77 -3.09 8.03
CA LEU A 108 -7.93 -3.71 8.67
C LEU A 108 -7.93 -3.55 10.20
N GLY A 109 -6.81 -3.08 10.77
CA GLY A 109 -6.62 -3.05 12.22
C GLY A 109 -6.35 -4.42 12.85
N GLU A 110 -5.96 -5.40 12.03
CA GLU A 110 -5.73 -6.80 12.44
C GLU A 110 -4.24 -7.13 12.59
N HIS A 111 -3.33 -6.18 12.32
CA HIS A 111 -1.89 -6.44 12.40
C HIS A 111 -1.41 -6.61 13.85
N PRO A 112 -0.68 -7.69 14.19
CA PRO A 112 -0.36 -8.06 15.57
C PRO A 112 0.59 -7.09 16.29
N VAL A 113 1.33 -6.26 15.54
CA VAL A 113 2.35 -5.34 16.07
C VAL A 113 2.05 -3.87 15.76
N ILE A 114 1.34 -3.62 14.66
CA ILE A 114 1.07 -2.27 14.15
C ILE A 114 -0.39 -2.02 14.48
N GLY A 115 -0.60 -1.49 15.69
CA GLY A 115 -1.94 -1.23 16.22
C GLY A 115 -2.63 -0.05 15.53
N HIS A 116 -3.95 0.02 15.74
CA HIS A 116 -4.87 0.99 15.16
C HIS A 116 -4.30 2.41 15.04
N HIS A 117 -4.49 3.01 13.86
CA HIS A 117 -4.40 4.46 13.72
C HIS A 117 -5.39 5.11 14.70
N ASP A 118 -4.90 6.03 15.54
CA ASP A 118 -5.73 6.84 16.42
C ASP A 118 -6.82 7.54 15.59
N GLN A 119 -8.07 7.12 15.76
CA GLN A 119 -9.24 7.71 15.09
C GLN A 119 -9.45 9.19 15.44
N ARG A 120 -8.72 9.73 16.43
CA ARG A 120 -8.74 11.16 16.78
C ARG A 120 -7.72 11.99 16.01
N SER A 121 -6.98 11.41 15.07
CA SER A 121 -6.14 12.17 14.15
C SER A 121 -7.00 13.12 13.31
N PRO A 122 -6.59 14.38 13.09
CA PRO A 122 -7.22 15.27 12.12
C PRO A 122 -7.29 14.68 10.70
N TRP A 123 -6.51 13.64 10.45
CA TRP A 123 -6.40 12.91 9.18
C TRP A 123 -7.00 11.51 9.25
N ALA A 124 -7.65 11.13 10.36
CA ALA A 124 -8.34 9.86 10.51
C ALA A 124 -9.44 9.73 9.46
N ALA A 125 -9.76 8.47 9.13
CA ALA A 125 -10.84 8.17 8.20
C ALA A 125 -12.17 8.51 8.90
N ALA A 126 -12.63 9.75 8.76
CA ALA A 126 -13.89 10.22 9.34
C ALA A 126 -15.04 9.83 8.41
N TRP A 127 -15.45 8.56 8.44
CA TRP A 127 -16.59 8.06 7.66
C TRP A 127 -17.76 7.60 8.54
N ASP A 128 -17.60 7.76 9.85
CA ASP A 128 -18.40 7.04 10.85
C ASP A 128 -19.32 8.02 11.61
N GLY A 129 -19.35 9.29 11.19
CA GLY A 129 -20.10 10.37 11.82
C GLY A 129 -21.48 10.62 11.19
N PRO A 130 -22.50 11.00 11.99
CA PRO A 130 -23.84 11.32 11.47
C PRO A 130 -23.83 12.49 10.47
N VAL A 131 -22.91 13.44 10.63
CA VAL A 131 -22.75 14.58 9.70
C VAL A 131 -22.18 14.14 8.35
N ASP A 132 -21.25 13.18 8.34
CA ASP A 132 -20.63 12.71 7.11
C ASP A 132 -21.55 11.76 6.34
N ALA A 133 -22.39 11.00 7.04
CA ALA A 133 -23.50 10.28 6.44
C ALA A 133 -24.49 11.22 5.73
N MET A 134 -24.84 12.35 6.37
CA MET A 134 -25.68 13.38 5.75
C MET A 134 -24.99 14.00 4.52
N ARG A 135 -23.70 14.36 4.62
CA ARG A 135 -22.94 14.90 3.48
C ARG A 135 -22.88 13.94 2.30
N ARG A 136 -22.72 12.63 2.57
CA ARG A 136 -22.77 11.58 1.54
C ARG A 136 -24.13 11.51 0.87
N LEU A 137 -25.21 11.49 1.64
CA LEU A 137 -26.58 11.49 1.12
C LEU A 137 -26.83 12.68 0.19
N LEU A 138 -26.49 13.89 0.65
CA LEU A 138 -26.65 15.12 -0.13
C LEU A 138 -25.78 15.12 -1.39
N GLY A 139 -24.52 14.70 -1.29
CA GLY A 139 -23.61 14.60 -2.43
C GLY A 139 -24.09 13.57 -3.47
N SER A 140 -24.53 12.39 -3.03
CA SER A 140 -25.08 11.35 -3.90
C SER A 140 -26.37 11.82 -4.59
N MET A 141 -27.28 12.48 -3.87
CA MET A 141 -28.49 13.08 -4.43
C MET A 141 -28.17 14.11 -5.53
N TYR A 142 -27.20 14.98 -5.27
CA TYR A 142 -26.75 15.97 -6.26
C TYR A 142 -26.20 15.31 -7.53
N VAL A 143 -25.37 14.27 -7.38
CA VAL A 143 -24.83 13.53 -8.54
C VAL A 143 -25.96 12.86 -9.33
N LEU A 144 -26.90 12.20 -8.66
CA LEU A 144 -28.05 11.55 -9.30
C LEU A 144 -28.94 12.55 -10.05
N GLN A 145 -29.30 13.67 -9.39
CA GLN A 145 -30.06 14.75 -10.02
C GLN A 145 -29.33 15.31 -11.25
N ARG A 146 -28.02 15.55 -11.14
CA ARG A 146 -27.21 16.07 -12.26
C ARG A 146 -27.07 15.06 -13.40
N SER A 147 -27.07 13.75 -13.12
CA SER A 147 -27.04 12.72 -14.15
C SER A 147 -28.38 12.51 -14.86
N ALA A 148 -29.50 12.82 -14.20
CA ALA A 148 -30.85 12.71 -14.77
C ALA A 148 -31.23 13.90 -15.68
N LEU A 149 -30.44 14.99 -15.65
CA LEU A 149 -30.64 16.20 -16.46
C LEU A 149 -29.74 16.23 -17.71
N ARG A 150 -29.21 15.08 -18.13
CA ARG A 150 -28.51 14.88 -19.40
C ARG A 150 -29.35 14.01 -20.33
#